data_AF-A0A6A5ATS9-F1
#
_entry.id   AF-A0A6A5ATS9-F1
#
_cell.length_a   1.000
_cell.length_b   1.000
_cell.length_c   1.000
_cell.angle_alpha   90.00
_cell.angle_beta   90.00
_cell.angle_gamma   90.00
#
_symmetry.space_group_name_H-M   'P 1'
#
loop_
_entity.id
_entity.type
_entity.pdbx_description
1 polymer ?
#
loop_
_entity_poly.entity_id
_entity_poly.type
_entity_poly.pdbx_seq_one_letter_code
_entity_poly.pdbx_strand_id
1 'polypeptide(L)'
;MRLANESDLQERLSYIQQSAHHEDHDLLDEYSEAKSPRPVDVSGALVPGGALNLCSMEAMGLFAQYAAIGVVFSMIPSLNYPIFNVYLNMEGYQTAAYTVLVTLGWSFKVVFGMLSDCCPIFGYRRKSWMLIGWGVTMICLAVMAFSDVGPPFCNRENVQFATYCGKPLESVPPDVLEANFNLGAPDNGSKFILLSMVVSFGYVLAACASDAMVVQYAQREPEAIRGRVQTAV
;
A
#
# COMPACT_ATOMS: atom_id res chain seq x y z
N MET A 1 15.83 37.74 -18.33
CA MET A 1 14.89 38.34 -19.30
C MET A 1 14.64 37.30 -20.38
N ARG A 2 13.66 36.40 -20.16
CA ARG A 2 13.29 35.32 -21.07
C ARG A 2 11.88 35.62 -21.58
N LEU A 3 11.73 35.49 -22.90
CA LEU A 3 10.54 35.83 -23.68
C LEU A 3 9.29 35.16 -23.10
N ALA A 4 8.29 35.96 -22.77
CA ALA A 4 6.95 35.47 -22.49
C ALA A 4 6.40 34.83 -23.78
N ASN A 5 5.87 33.62 -23.65
CA ASN A 5 5.40 32.78 -24.74
C ASN A 5 4.19 33.45 -25.41
N GLU A 6 4.25 33.74 -26.71
CA GLU A 6 3.19 34.44 -27.45
C GLU A 6 1.81 33.77 -27.32
N SER A 7 1.78 32.47 -27.02
CA SER A 7 0.57 31.70 -26.77
C SER A 7 -0.18 32.11 -25.49
N ASP A 8 0.53 32.42 -24.40
CA ASP A 8 -0.09 32.86 -23.13
C ASP A 8 -0.68 34.27 -23.28
N LEU A 9 -0.08 35.09 -24.15
CA LEU A 9 -0.61 36.41 -24.48
C LEU A 9 -1.90 36.33 -25.30
N GLN A 10 -1.97 35.43 -26.27
CA GLN A 10 -3.18 35.21 -27.07
C GLN A 10 -4.34 34.67 -26.23
N GLU A 11 -4.05 33.79 -25.28
CA GLU A 11 -5.05 33.19 -24.38
C GLU A 11 -5.62 34.19 -23.37
N ARG A 12 -4.82 35.18 -22.94
CA ARG A 12 -5.28 36.28 -22.09
C ARG A 12 -6.06 37.35 -22.85
N LEU A 13 -5.67 37.62 -24.10
CA LEU A 13 -6.37 38.57 -24.96
C LEU A 13 -7.76 38.05 -25.35
N SER A 14 -7.91 36.76 -25.64
CA SER A 14 -9.23 36.17 -25.89
C SER A 14 -10.14 36.24 -24.66
N TYR A 15 -9.58 36.08 -23.45
CA TYR A 15 -10.33 36.19 -22.19
C TYR A 15 -10.87 37.62 -21.93
N ILE A 16 -10.10 38.64 -22.27
CA ILE A 16 -10.48 40.05 -22.09
C ILE A 16 -11.50 40.48 -23.15
N GLN A 17 -11.34 40.01 -24.39
CA GLN A 17 -12.26 40.35 -25.48
C GLN A 17 -13.64 39.70 -25.29
N GLN A 18 -13.68 38.55 -24.63
CA GLN A 18 -14.92 37.84 -24.29
C GLN A 18 -15.68 38.47 -23.10
N SER A 19 -15.01 39.20 -22.21
CA SER A 19 -15.64 39.92 -21.09
C SER A 19 -16.18 41.29 -21.51
N ALA A 20 -15.52 41.98 -22.46
CA ALA A 20 -15.95 43.30 -22.93
C ALA A 20 -17.22 43.28 -23.80
N HIS A 21 -17.58 42.13 -24.40
CA HIS A 21 -18.78 42.00 -25.24
C HIS A 21 -20.08 41.75 -24.45
N HIS A 22 -20.00 41.65 -23.11
CA HIS A 22 -21.11 41.18 -22.27
C HIS A 22 -21.86 42.29 -21.51
N GLU A 23 -21.45 43.55 -21.59
CA GLU A 23 -21.97 44.62 -20.72
C GLU A 23 -23.11 45.48 -21.32
N ASP A 24 -23.44 45.38 -22.62
CA ASP A 24 -24.30 46.39 -23.28
C ASP A 24 -25.72 45.95 -23.67
N HIS A 25 -26.20 44.75 -23.31
CA HIS A 25 -27.59 44.39 -23.59
C HIS A 25 -28.22 43.49 -22.50
N ASP A 26 -29.28 44.02 -21.90
CA ASP A 26 -30.39 43.29 -21.25
C ASP A 26 -30.33 43.02 -19.74
N LEU A 27 -30.54 44.09 -18.96
CA LEU A 27 -30.94 44.13 -17.55
C LEU A 27 -32.35 43.56 -17.24
N LEU A 28 -32.87 42.59 -18.01
CA LEU A 28 -34.24 42.05 -17.83
C LEU A 28 -34.37 40.51 -17.93
N ASP A 29 -33.27 39.76 -17.85
CA ASP A 29 -33.30 38.27 -17.89
C ASP A 29 -32.58 37.61 -16.68
N GLU A 30 -32.43 38.35 -15.57
CA GLU A 30 -31.56 38.05 -14.41
C GLU A 30 -31.95 36.83 -13.54
N TYR A 31 -32.83 35.94 -14.02
CA TYR A 31 -33.11 34.66 -13.35
C TYR A 31 -33.14 33.43 -14.28
N SER A 32 -32.91 33.58 -15.59
CA SER A 32 -32.94 32.45 -16.54
C SER A 32 -31.56 32.01 -17.03
N GLU A 33 -30.50 32.79 -16.79
CA GLU A 33 -29.18 32.58 -17.40
C GLU A 33 -28.14 31.82 -16.54
N ALA A 34 -28.56 31.08 -15.51
CA ALA A 34 -27.66 30.21 -14.74
C ALA A 34 -27.37 28.85 -15.42
N LYS A 35 -27.74 28.67 -16.69
CA LYS A 35 -27.54 27.38 -17.40
C LYS A 35 -27.28 27.53 -18.89
N SER A 36 -26.34 28.39 -19.28
CA SER A 36 -25.64 28.18 -20.55
C SER A 36 -24.43 27.27 -20.28
N PRO A 37 -24.38 26.05 -20.86
CA PRO A 37 -23.18 25.26 -20.80
C PRO A 37 -22.11 26.05 -21.53
N ARG A 38 -21.03 26.43 -20.82
CA ARG A 38 -19.73 26.51 -21.48
C ARG A 38 -19.54 25.19 -22.24
N PRO A 39 -18.78 25.10 -23.34
CA PRO A 39 -18.41 23.80 -23.90
C PRO A 39 -17.47 23.11 -22.89
N VAL A 40 -18.06 22.64 -21.79
CA VAL A 40 -17.53 21.64 -20.87
C VAL A 40 -17.39 20.41 -21.74
N ASP A 41 -16.20 19.82 -21.77
CA ASP A 41 -15.94 18.54 -22.41
C ASP A 41 -17.18 17.64 -22.32
N VAL A 42 -17.74 17.27 -23.47
CA VAL A 42 -18.89 16.35 -23.67
C VAL A 42 -18.65 14.96 -23.03
N SER A 43 -17.52 14.79 -22.38
CA SER A 43 -17.03 13.59 -21.71
C SER A 43 -17.62 13.37 -20.31
N GLY A 44 -18.08 14.40 -19.60
CA GLY A 44 -18.59 14.23 -18.22
C GLY A 44 -17.53 13.74 -17.22
N ALA A 45 -16.24 14.00 -17.46
CA ALA A 45 -15.15 13.72 -16.51
C ALA A 45 -15.08 14.79 -15.41
N LEU A 46 -14.66 14.40 -14.18
CA LEU A 46 -14.60 15.32 -13.02
C LEU A 46 -13.29 16.11 -12.95
N VAL A 47 -12.21 15.57 -13.53
CA VAL A 47 -10.86 16.13 -13.49
C VAL A 47 -10.21 15.99 -14.87
N PRO A 48 -9.42 16.97 -15.34
CA PRO A 48 -8.70 16.85 -16.61
C PRO A 48 -7.62 15.75 -16.57
N GLY A 49 -7.24 15.24 -17.75
CA GLY A 49 -6.13 14.28 -17.89
C GLY A 49 -6.49 12.98 -18.62
N GLY A 50 -7.75 12.82 -19.03
CA GLY A 50 -8.21 11.69 -19.84
C GLY A 50 -8.23 10.34 -19.11
N ALA A 51 -8.96 9.38 -19.69
CA ALA A 51 -9.05 8.04 -19.13
C ALA A 51 -7.72 7.28 -19.26
N LEU A 52 -7.30 6.61 -18.18
CA LEU A 52 -6.10 5.79 -18.17
C LEU A 52 -6.25 4.61 -19.14
N ASN A 53 -5.28 4.41 -20.04
CA ASN A 53 -5.26 3.19 -20.85
C ASN A 53 -4.80 2.01 -19.98
N LEU A 54 -5.60 0.94 -19.87
CA LEU A 54 -5.32 -0.20 -18.97
C LEU A 54 -4.08 -0.99 -19.42
N CYS A 55 -3.73 -0.94 -20.70
CA CYS A 55 -2.54 -1.58 -21.23
C CYS A 55 -1.32 -0.64 -21.23
N SER A 56 -1.42 0.54 -20.63
CA SER A 56 -0.27 1.44 -20.47
C SER A 56 0.67 0.93 -19.39
N MET A 57 1.95 1.32 -19.49
CA MET A 57 2.95 1.01 -18.47
C MET A 57 2.57 1.58 -17.09
N GLU A 58 1.87 2.72 -17.05
CA GLU A 58 1.36 3.31 -15.81
C GLU A 58 0.30 2.42 -15.14
N ALA A 59 -0.65 1.89 -15.92
CA ALA A 59 -1.66 0.96 -15.42
C ALA A 59 -1.05 -0.38 -15.01
N MET A 60 -0.12 -0.91 -15.79
CA MET A 60 0.61 -2.14 -15.43
C MET A 60 1.39 -2.00 -14.12
N GLY A 61 2.03 -0.84 -13.89
CA GLY A 61 2.70 -0.56 -12.63
C GLY A 61 1.73 -0.55 -11.44
N LEU A 62 0.53 0.01 -11.64
CA LEU A 62 -0.54 -0.01 -10.64
C LEU A 62 -1.07 -1.43 -10.38
N PHE A 63 -1.23 -2.27 -11.40
CA PHE A 63 -1.65 -3.66 -11.21
C PHE A 63 -0.57 -4.51 -10.53
N ALA A 64 0.70 -4.37 -10.95
CA ALA A 64 1.82 -5.06 -10.33
C ALA A 64 1.95 -4.70 -8.84
N GLN A 65 1.69 -3.43 -8.51
CA GLN A 65 1.58 -2.93 -7.15
C GLN A 65 0.52 -3.68 -6.32
N TYR A 66 -0.71 -3.80 -6.82
CA TYR A 66 -1.79 -4.51 -6.12
C TYR A 66 -1.50 -6.00 -5.99
N ALA A 67 -0.93 -6.63 -7.02
CA ALA A 67 -0.47 -8.01 -6.94
C ALA A 67 0.59 -8.19 -5.84
N ALA A 68 1.56 -7.29 -5.75
CA ALA A 68 2.58 -7.32 -4.69
C ALA A 68 1.97 -7.15 -3.29
N ILE A 69 0.98 -6.26 -3.13
CA ILE A 69 0.24 -6.13 -1.86
C ILE A 69 -0.42 -7.47 -1.50
N GLY A 70 -1.10 -8.11 -2.45
CA GLY A 70 -1.74 -9.41 -2.23
C GLY A 70 -0.76 -10.48 -1.76
N VAL A 71 0.41 -10.56 -2.41
CA VAL A 71 1.48 -11.49 -2.02
C VAL A 71 1.94 -11.25 -0.58
N VAL A 72 2.27 -10.00 -0.22
CA VAL A 72 2.77 -9.69 1.14
C VAL A 72 1.67 -9.88 2.19
N PHE A 73 0.44 -9.47 1.88
CA PHE A 73 -0.72 -9.60 2.75
C PHE A 73 -1.01 -11.06 3.11
N SER A 74 -0.86 -11.98 2.17
CA SER A 74 -1.02 -13.42 2.45
C SER A 74 0.23 -14.05 3.06
N MET A 75 1.41 -13.75 2.52
CA MET A 75 2.66 -14.41 2.89
C MET A 75 3.03 -14.17 4.35
N ILE A 76 2.99 -12.91 4.83
CA ILE A 76 3.45 -12.57 6.18
C ILE A 76 2.63 -13.31 7.25
N PRO A 77 1.29 -13.28 7.26
CA PRO A 77 0.50 -14.10 8.18
C PRO A 77 0.76 -15.61 8.04
N SER A 78 0.95 -16.12 6.82
CA SER A 78 1.21 -17.55 6.57
C SER A 78 2.50 -18.06 7.21
N LEU A 79 3.48 -17.19 7.53
CA LEU A 79 4.69 -17.58 8.25
C LEU A 79 4.44 -18.02 9.69
N ASN A 80 3.28 -17.67 10.28
CA ASN A 80 2.99 -17.92 11.69
C ASN A 80 3.07 -19.40 12.06
N TYR A 81 2.48 -20.25 11.24
CA TYR A 81 2.45 -21.68 11.51
C TYR A 81 3.84 -22.34 11.36
N PRO A 82 4.52 -22.28 10.21
CA PRO A 82 5.79 -22.98 10.02
C PRO A 82 6.93 -22.42 10.90
N ILE A 83 7.05 -21.10 11.04
CA ILE A 83 8.18 -20.49 11.76
C ILE A 83 7.89 -20.41 13.26
N PHE A 84 6.80 -19.77 13.66
CA PHE A 84 6.59 -19.49 15.09
C PHE A 84 6.02 -20.69 15.84
N ASN A 85 5.05 -21.40 15.28
CA ASN A 85 4.48 -22.58 15.95
C ASN A 85 5.37 -23.83 15.82
N VAL A 86 5.82 -24.17 14.61
CA VAL A 86 6.50 -25.47 14.39
C VAL A 86 8.01 -25.40 14.59
N TYR A 87 8.67 -24.33 14.14
CA TYR A 87 10.13 -24.22 14.18
C TYR A 87 10.65 -23.70 15.53
N LEU A 88 10.07 -22.59 16.02
CA LEU A 88 10.46 -21.97 17.29
C LEU A 88 9.65 -22.46 18.49
N ASN A 89 8.54 -23.16 18.26
CA ASN A 89 7.64 -23.66 19.32
C ASN A 89 7.20 -22.57 20.30
N MET A 90 6.85 -21.40 19.76
CA MET A 90 6.35 -20.27 20.54
C MET A 90 5.00 -20.58 21.18
N GLU A 91 4.73 -19.97 22.32
CA GLU A 91 3.46 -20.14 23.02
C GLU A 91 2.30 -19.51 22.26
N GLY A 92 1.08 -20.00 22.52
CA GLY A 92 -0.13 -19.52 21.86
C GLY A 92 -0.36 -18.01 22.04
N TYR A 93 0.04 -17.43 23.17
CA TYR A 93 -0.08 -15.98 23.38
C TYR A 93 0.88 -15.18 22.48
N GLN A 94 2.09 -15.69 22.22
CA GLN A 94 3.09 -15.02 21.38
C GLN A 94 2.68 -15.06 19.91
N THR A 95 2.18 -16.20 19.45
CA THR A 95 1.69 -16.38 18.06
C THR A 95 0.37 -15.63 17.81
N ALA A 96 -0.47 -15.49 18.83
CA ALA A 96 -1.64 -14.60 18.78
C ALA A 96 -1.23 -13.13 18.68
N ALA A 97 -0.27 -12.69 19.49
CA ALA A 97 0.26 -11.33 19.43
C ALA A 97 0.83 -11.01 18.04
N TYR A 98 1.56 -11.94 17.42
CA TYR A 98 2.04 -11.79 16.04
C TYR A 98 0.91 -11.47 15.04
N THR A 99 -0.17 -12.24 15.07
CA THR A 99 -1.32 -12.04 14.15
C THR A 99 -1.93 -10.65 14.32
N VAL A 100 -2.05 -10.18 15.57
CA VAL A 100 -2.55 -8.83 15.87
C VAL A 100 -1.58 -7.77 15.33
N LEU A 101 -0.28 -7.91 15.57
CA LEU A 101 0.74 -6.93 15.13
C LEU A 101 0.82 -6.82 13.60
N VAL A 102 0.70 -7.93 12.88
CA VAL A 102 0.68 -7.93 11.40
C VAL A 102 -0.60 -7.32 10.86
N THR A 103 -1.72 -7.44 11.57
CA THR A 103 -2.99 -6.83 11.15
C THR A 103 -3.07 -5.35 11.53
N LEU A 104 -2.31 -4.92 12.55
CA LEU A 104 -2.36 -3.58 13.10
C LEU A 104 -2.09 -2.48 12.06
N GLY A 105 -1.23 -2.73 11.07
CA GLY A 105 -0.96 -1.77 9.99
C GLY A 105 -2.23 -1.29 9.29
N TRP A 106 -3.22 -2.16 9.10
CA TRP A 106 -4.50 -1.83 8.45
C TRP A 106 -5.31 -0.80 9.24
N SER A 107 -5.21 -0.80 10.57
CA SER A 107 -5.88 0.19 11.42
C SER A 107 -5.38 1.61 11.16
N PHE A 108 -4.16 1.77 10.66
CA PHE A 108 -3.55 3.08 10.37
C PHE A 108 -3.83 3.57 8.95
N LYS A 109 -4.66 2.88 8.14
CA LYS A 109 -4.98 3.31 6.77
C LYS A 109 -5.45 4.76 6.70
N VAL A 110 -6.33 5.16 7.62
CA VAL A 110 -6.88 6.54 7.66
C VAL A 110 -5.77 7.56 7.93
N VAL A 111 -4.88 7.26 8.87
CA VAL A 111 -3.75 8.13 9.22
C VAL A 111 -2.79 8.26 8.03
N PHE A 112 -2.45 7.14 7.38
CA PHE A 112 -1.61 7.13 6.20
C PHE A 112 -2.24 7.83 5.00
N GLY A 113 -3.55 7.68 4.79
CA GLY A 113 -4.30 8.42 3.79
C GLY A 113 -4.18 9.93 4.02
N MET A 114 -4.49 10.39 5.24
CA MET A 114 -4.40 11.80 5.62
C MET A 114 -2.99 12.35 5.44
N LEU A 115 -1.95 11.64 5.92
CA LEU A 115 -0.56 12.05 5.74
C LEU A 115 -0.17 12.16 4.26
N SER A 116 -0.58 11.19 3.45
CA SER A 116 -0.27 11.18 2.02
C SER A 116 -0.94 12.29 1.22
N ASP A 117 -2.09 12.79 1.69
CA ASP A 117 -2.84 13.85 1.06
C ASP A 117 -2.41 15.25 1.51
N CYS A 118 -2.07 15.41 2.80
CA CYS A 118 -1.69 16.68 3.38
C CYS A 118 -0.22 17.06 3.14
N CYS A 119 0.67 16.07 3.05
CA CYS A 119 2.12 16.30 3.01
C CYS A 119 2.72 15.85 1.66
N PRO A 120 2.77 16.71 0.63
CA PRO A 120 3.50 16.40 -0.61
C PRO A 120 5.01 16.33 -0.35
N ILE A 121 5.68 15.30 -0.88
CA ILE A 121 7.13 15.14 -0.77
C ILE A 121 7.76 15.38 -2.14
N PHE A 122 8.68 16.34 -2.23
CA PHE A 122 9.35 16.77 -3.48
C PHE A 122 8.38 17.18 -4.60
N GLY A 123 7.23 17.78 -4.24
CA GLY A 123 6.20 18.20 -5.20
C GLY A 123 5.31 17.06 -5.72
N TYR A 124 5.65 15.80 -5.43
CA TYR A 124 4.81 14.65 -5.72
C TYR A 124 3.99 14.29 -4.49
N ARG A 125 2.67 14.16 -4.67
CA ARG A 125 1.77 13.69 -3.61
C ARG A 125 1.91 12.19 -3.45
N ARG A 126 1.31 11.39 -4.35
CA ARG A 126 1.06 9.96 -4.08
C ARG A 126 2.20 9.02 -4.43
N LYS A 127 2.90 9.26 -5.54
CA LYS A 127 4.00 8.39 -6.01
C LYS A 127 5.14 8.30 -4.99
N SER A 128 5.51 9.40 -4.32
CA SER A 128 6.55 9.42 -3.29
C SER A 128 6.20 8.55 -2.09
N TRP A 129 4.98 8.66 -1.55
CA TRP A 129 4.53 7.85 -0.40
C TRP A 129 4.47 6.36 -0.74
N MET A 130 4.06 6.02 -1.97
CA MET A 130 4.08 4.64 -2.44
C MET A 130 5.50 4.06 -2.47
N LEU A 131 6.47 4.81 -3.01
CA LEU A 131 7.88 4.39 -3.03
C LEU A 131 8.49 4.26 -1.63
N ILE A 132 8.14 5.15 -0.70
CA ILE A 132 8.59 5.06 0.70
C ILE A 132 8.04 3.79 1.35
N GLY A 133 6.75 3.53 1.21
CA GLY A 133 6.12 2.32 1.77
C GLY A 133 6.78 1.04 1.26
N TRP A 134 7.04 0.95 -0.05
CA TRP A 134 7.79 -0.19 -0.60
C TRP A 134 9.24 -0.24 -0.23
N GLY A 135 9.91 0.90 -0.13
CA GLY A 135 11.30 0.96 0.33
C GLY A 135 11.43 0.35 1.72
N VAL A 136 10.55 0.74 2.65
CA VAL A 136 10.50 0.17 4.00
C VAL A 136 10.21 -1.33 3.95
N THR A 137 9.18 -1.75 3.21
CA THR A 137 8.82 -3.16 3.04
C THR A 137 9.98 -3.99 2.48
N MET A 138 10.62 -3.54 1.41
CA MET A 138 11.74 -4.21 0.76
C MET A 138 12.94 -4.35 1.68
N ILE A 139 13.28 -3.29 2.42
CA ILE A 139 14.40 -3.33 3.38
C ILE A 139 14.10 -4.35 4.49
N CYS A 140 12.90 -4.32 5.08
CA CYS A 140 12.56 -5.26 6.15
C CYS A 140 12.49 -6.70 5.64
N LEU A 141 11.89 -6.94 4.47
CA LEU A 141 11.87 -8.27 3.84
C LEU A 141 13.28 -8.76 3.50
N ALA A 142 14.17 -7.90 3.02
CA ALA A 142 15.57 -8.25 2.77
C ALA A 142 16.27 -8.63 4.07
N VAL A 143 16.09 -7.83 5.14
CA VAL A 143 16.65 -8.17 6.46
C VAL A 143 16.12 -9.50 6.95
N MET A 144 14.83 -9.80 6.80
CA MET A 144 14.26 -11.10 7.17
C MET A 144 14.84 -12.24 6.32
N ALA A 145 14.98 -12.04 5.01
CA ALA A 145 15.47 -13.07 4.08
C ALA A 145 16.94 -13.44 4.32
N PHE A 146 17.76 -12.47 4.74
CA PHE A 146 19.18 -12.68 5.01
C PHE A 146 19.52 -12.85 6.50
N SER A 147 18.52 -12.85 7.39
CA SER A 147 18.74 -13.12 8.81
C SER A 147 18.48 -14.58 9.11
N ASP A 148 19.40 -15.20 9.84
CA ASP A 148 19.16 -16.53 10.39
C ASP A 148 18.13 -16.48 11.52
N VAL A 149 17.19 -17.42 11.51
CA VAL A 149 16.18 -17.62 12.56
C VAL A 149 16.81 -18.20 13.83
N GLY A 150 18.04 -18.72 13.73
CA GLY A 150 18.73 -19.46 14.79
C GLY A 150 18.35 -20.95 14.79
N PRO A 151 18.95 -21.75 15.69
CA PRO A 151 18.69 -23.18 15.75
C PRO A 151 17.22 -23.48 16.16
N PRO A 152 16.61 -24.55 15.62
CA PRO A 152 15.23 -24.90 15.89
C PRO A 152 15.03 -25.31 17.35
N PHE A 153 13.78 -25.24 17.82
CA PHE A 153 13.41 -25.68 19.18
C PHE A 153 13.74 -27.15 19.43
N CYS A 154 13.49 -28.02 18.45
CA CYS A 154 13.83 -29.44 18.49
C CYS A 154 14.66 -29.79 17.27
N ASN A 155 15.89 -30.27 17.47
CA ASN A 155 16.72 -30.70 16.36
C ASN A 155 16.24 -32.05 15.81
N ARG A 156 15.70 -32.06 14.58
CA ARG A 156 15.19 -33.25 13.90
C ARG A 156 16.24 -34.02 13.12
N GLU A 157 17.46 -33.49 13.00
CA GLU A 157 18.55 -34.17 12.27
C GLU A 157 19.03 -35.43 13.02
N ASN A 158 18.99 -35.39 14.36
CA ASN A 158 19.30 -36.53 15.19
C ASN A 158 18.14 -37.53 15.19
N VAL A 159 18.20 -38.53 14.32
CA VAL A 159 17.18 -39.59 14.17
C VAL A 159 16.82 -40.28 15.49
N GLN A 160 17.75 -40.42 16.43
CA GLN A 160 17.50 -41.01 17.75
C GLN A 160 16.60 -40.13 18.64
N PHE A 161 16.73 -38.80 18.52
CA PHE A 161 16.01 -37.84 19.37
C PHE A 161 14.81 -37.19 18.66
N ALA A 162 14.74 -37.30 17.33
CA ALA A 162 13.62 -36.81 16.52
C ALA A 162 12.26 -37.40 16.94
N THR A 163 12.24 -38.62 17.50
CA THR A 163 11.01 -39.27 18.02
C THR A 163 10.39 -38.54 19.22
N TYR A 164 11.17 -37.69 19.91
CA TYR A 164 10.69 -36.88 21.02
C TYR A 164 10.18 -35.50 20.57
N CYS A 165 10.49 -35.07 19.34
CA CYS A 165 9.95 -33.81 18.81
C CYS A 165 8.43 -33.91 18.66
N GLY A 166 7.69 -33.01 19.31
CA GLY A 166 6.22 -32.98 19.30
C GLY A 166 5.55 -33.73 20.45
N LYS A 167 6.32 -34.38 21.33
CA LYS A 167 5.79 -34.86 22.62
C LYS A 167 5.80 -33.74 23.66
N PRO A 168 4.92 -33.77 24.68
CA PRO A 168 4.98 -32.83 25.80
C PRO A 168 6.35 -32.91 26.50
N LEU A 169 6.90 -31.76 26.89
CA LEU A 169 8.24 -31.67 27.50
C LEU A 169 8.38 -32.55 28.76
N GLU A 170 7.30 -32.73 29.51
CA GLU A 170 7.26 -33.59 30.71
C GLU A 170 7.52 -35.07 30.41
N SER A 171 7.27 -35.51 29.17
CA SER A 171 7.47 -36.90 28.75
C SER A 171 8.86 -37.18 28.18
N VAL A 172 9.69 -36.14 28.04
CA VAL A 172 11.03 -36.23 27.47
C VAL A 172 12.04 -36.52 28.59
N PRO A 173 12.91 -37.53 28.44
CA PRO A 173 13.99 -37.78 29.39
C PRO A 173 14.92 -36.55 29.55
N PRO A 174 15.39 -36.22 30.76
CA PRO A 174 16.17 -35.00 31.00
C PRO A 174 17.51 -34.97 30.24
N ASP A 175 18.13 -36.12 30.03
CA ASP A 175 19.34 -36.30 29.21
C ASP A 175 19.11 -35.93 27.74
N VAL A 176 17.94 -36.25 27.19
CA VAL A 176 17.56 -35.89 25.81
C VAL A 176 17.16 -34.42 25.71
N LEU A 177 16.54 -33.88 26.76
CA LEU A 177 16.10 -32.50 26.82
C LEU A 177 17.30 -31.53 26.67
N GLU A 178 18.33 -31.70 27.49
CA GLU A 178 19.52 -30.84 27.45
C GLU A 178 20.34 -31.01 26.17
N ALA A 179 20.36 -32.22 25.59
CA ALA A 179 21.18 -32.52 24.42
C ALA A 179 20.54 -32.08 23.08
N ASN A 180 19.21 -32.07 22.98
CA ASN A 180 18.53 -31.95 21.67
C ASN A 180 17.42 -30.88 21.60
N PHE A 181 17.06 -30.24 22.72
CA PHE A 181 16.07 -29.16 22.76
C PHE A 181 16.71 -27.81 23.08
N ASN A 182 16.33 -26.79 22.30
CA ASN A 182 16.71 -25.40 22.54
C ASN A 182 15.53 -24.64 23.15
N LEU A 183 15.48 -24.56 24.48
CA LEU A 183 14.42 -23.85 25.21
C LEU A 183 14.43 -22.33 24.95
N GLY A 184 15.55 -21.77 24.49
CA GLY A 184 15.67 -20.35 24.11
C GLY A 184 15.27 -20.04 22.67
N ALA A 185 14.85 -21.02 21.88
CA ALA A 185 14.42 -20.80 20.50
C ALA A 185 13.29 -19.76 20.37
N PRO A 186 12.23 -19.74 21.21
CA PRO A 186 11.15 -18.77 21.12
C PRO A 186 11.61 -17.30 21.13
N ASP A 187 12.68 -16.98 21.86
CA ASP A 187 13.17 -15.61 22.02
C ASP A 187 13.70 -15.01 20.70
N ASN A 188 14.21 -15.86 19.80
CA ASN A 188 14.69 -15.46 18.48
C ASN A 188 13.54 -14.98 17.56
N GLY A 189 12.30 -15.38 17.84
CA GLY A 189 11.13 -15.01 17.05
C GLY A 189 10.80 -13.51 17.10
N SER A 190 11.17 -12.84 18.20
CA SER A 190 10.86 -11.42 18.44
C SER A 190 11.33 -10.49 17.32
N LYS A 191 12.54 -10.70 16.79
CA LYS A 191 13.09 -9.93 15.66
C LYS A 191 12.20 -10.03 14.41
N PHE A 192 11.79 -11.24 14.06
CA PHE A 192 10.95 -11.48 12.88
C PHE A 192 9.54 -10.94 13.07
N ILE A 193 8.98 -11.04 14.28
CA ILE A 193 7.68 -10.45 14.63
C ILE A 193 7.70 -8.93 14.44
N LEU A 194 8.73 -8.24 14.97
CA LEU A 194 8.88 -6.79 14.83
C LEU A 194 9.09 -6.38 13.37
N LEU A 195 9.92 -7.11 12.62
CA LEU A 195 10.12 -6.84 11.20
C LEU A 195 8.83 -7.04 10.38
N SER A 196 8.07 -8.11 10.63
CA SER A 196 6.76 -8.33 9.99
C SER A 196 5.75 -7.24 10.32
N MET A 197 5.77 -6.70 11.55
CA MET A 197 4.95 -5.55 11.93
C MET A 197 5.32 -4.33 11.08
N VAL A 198 6.62 -4.00 10.96
CA VAL A 198 7.08 -2.86 10.15
C VAL A 198 6.76 -3.06 8.66
N VAL A 199 6.91 -4.29 8.13
CA VAL A 199 6.46 -4.66 6.78
C VAL A 199 4.98 -4.34 6.61
N SER A 200 4.14 -4.66 7.60
CA SER A 200 2.72 -4.33 7.57
C SER A 200 2.45 -2.83 7.41
N PHE A 201 3.10 -2.00 8.21
CA PHE A 201 2.98 -0.55 8.06
C PHE A 201 3.47 -0.06 6.69
N GLY A 202 4.59 -0.60 6.19
CA GLY A 202 5.18 -0.22 4.90
C GLY A 202 4.25 -0.51 3.73
N TYR A 203 3.77 -1.75 3.57
CA TYR A 203 2.91 -2.08 2.43
C TYR A 203 1.52 -1.45 2.56
N VAL A 204 0.99 -1.27 3.77
CA VAL A 204 -0.32 -0.60 3.97
C VAL A 204 -0.22 0.89 3.60
N LEU A 205 0.89 1.56 3.92
CA LEU A 205 1.15 2.93 3.45
C LEU A 205 1.14 3.00 1.92
N ALA A 206 1.81 2.06 1.25
CA ALA A 206 1.80 1.98 -0.21
C ALA A 206 0.39 1.69 -0.76
N ALA A 207 -0.37 0.82 -0.11
CA ALA A 207 -1.75 0.50 -0.46
C ALA A 207 -2.66 1.74 -0.36
N CYS A 208 -2.55 2.54 0.71
CA CYS A 208 -3.32 3.78 0.82
C CYS A 208 -3.01 4.76 -0.31
N ALA A 209 -1.73 4.92 -0.65
CA ALA A 209 -1.31 5.81 -1.73
C ALA A 209 -1.84 5.32 -3.10
N SER A 210 -1.86 4.01 -3.35
CA SER A 210 -2.41 3.43 -4.58
C SER A 210 -3.93 3.52 -4.64
N ASP A 211 -4.65 3.26 -3.54
CA ASP A 211 -6.11 3.39 -3.47
C ASP A 211 -6.55 4.82 -3.80
N ALA A 212 -5.84 5.79 -3.22
CA ALA A 212 -6.08 7.18 -3.51
C ALA A 212 -5.81 7.46 -5.01
N MET A 213 -4.71 6.94 -5.57
CA MET A 213 -4.37 7.12 -6.99
C MET A 213 -5.45 6.54 -7.92
N VAL A 214 -6.05 5.40 -7.58
CA VAL A 214 -7.18 4.81 -8.31
C VAL A 214 -8.38 5.77 -8.35
N VAL A 215 -8.70 6.41 -7.23
CA VAL A 215 -9.78 7.42 -7.18
C VAL A 215 -9.47 8.60 -8.10
N GLN A 216 -8.22 9.08 -8.11
CA GLN A 216 -7.80 10.15 -9.02
C GLN A 216 -7.93 9.73 -10.49
N TYR A 217 -7.57 8.50 -10.84
CA TYR A 217 -7.75 8.01 -12.21
C TYR A 217 -9.22 7.87 -12.59
N ALA A 218 -10.05 7.35 -11.68
CA ALA A 218 -11.50 7.24 -11.90
C ALA A 218 -12.16 8.62 -12.11
N GLN A 219 -11.69 9.67 -11.44
CA GLN A 219 -12.18 11.04 -11.64
C GLN A 219 -11.86 11.61 -13.03
N ARG A 220 -10.82 11.12 -13.70
CA ARG A 220 -10.47 11.51 -15.07
C ARG A 220 -11.27 10.76 -16.13
N GLU A 221 -11.99 9.71 -15.73
CA GLU A 221 -12.79 8.93 -16.66
C GLU A 221 -14.09 9.66 -17.02
N PRO A 222 -14.48 9.65 -18.32
CA PRO A 222 -15.80 10.06 -18.78
C PRO A 222 -16.91 9.34 -18.01
N GLU A 223 -18.07 9.96 -17.88
CA GLU A 223 -19.21 9.38 -17.14
C GLU A 223 -19.59 7.97 -17.63
N ALA A 224 -19.55 7.75 -18.95
CA ALA A 224 -19.91 6.48 -19.57
C ALA A 224 -18.97 5.30 -19.22
N ILE A 225 -17.73 5.56 -18.80
CA ILE A 225 -16.74 4.53 -18.48
C ILE A 225 -16.13 4.70 -17.07
N ARG A 226 -16.75 5.53 -16.23
CA ARG A 226 -16.24 5.86 -14.90
C ARG A 226 -16.26 4.63 -13.98
N GLY A 227 -15.15 4.41 -13.29
CA GLY A 227 -14.99 3.27 -12.39
C GLY A 227 -14.34 2.06 -13.07
N ARG A 228 -14.04 2.14 -14.37
CA ARG A 228 -13.36 1.06 -15.09
C ARG A 228 -11.97 0.76 -14.51
N VAL A 229 -11.21 1.78 -14.11
CA VAL A 229 -9.93 1.58 -13.40
C VAL A 229 -10.14 0.94 -12.02
N GLN A 230 -11.22 1.28 -11.30
CA GLN A 230 -11.56 0.69 -10.01
C GLN A 230 -11.93 -0.80 -10.13
N THR A 231 -12.62 -1.19 -11.20
CA THR A 231 -12.97 -2.59 -11.46
C THR A 231 -11.79 -3.44 -11.94
N ALA A 232 -10.69 -2.82 -12.34
CA ALA A 232 -9.53 -3.50 -12.91
C ALA A 232 -8.43 -3.84 -11.89
N VAL A 233 -8.48 -3.25 -10.69
CA VAL A 233 -7.51 -3.45 -9.59
C VAL A 233 -8.00 -4.46 -8.55
#